data_AF-A0A067M5L9-F1
#
_entry.id   AF-A0A067M5L9-F1
#
_cell.length_a   1.000
_cell.length_b   1.000
_cell.length_c   1.000
_cell.angle_alpha   90.00
_cell.angle_beta   90.00
_cell.angle_gamma   90.00
#
_symmetry.space_group_name_H-M   'P 1'
#
loop_
_entity.id
_entity.type
_entity.pdbx_description
1 polymer ?
#
loop_
_entity_poly.entity_id
_entity_poly.type
_entity_poly.pdbx_seq_one_letter_code
_entity_poly.pdbx_strand_id
1 'polypeptide(L)'
;MATHVLDPYYLAITLLVTVGYQLSGFAIAWTFKFDKVTDFTGGSNFFVLSLLTLLLGNTFHTRNIVASVLVMVWGARIAGFLLFRVLKTGKDSRFDEIRSHFFKFLGFWIAQILWVWIVSLPVTILNSPKVSDTLRGGNNPAFGTGRDIAGIVLWGVGWLTETIADAQKYRFKASKPPKDQPTNVGLWAWCRHPPYFGEILCWWGIWTLCLSPSTNGHITSGARSAQYAAILSPLFTSFILLFGSGIPTAAKPQAKKFFLLTHSPQAKEEHALAWSNYKGYLDRTSVLIPLPPPLYKPLPGAIKHTILLDFPMYRFDEEKDGAEALEEERSRMADSASR
;
A
#
# COMPACT_ATOMS: atom_id res chain seq x y z
N MET A 1 23.37 14.25 21.45
CA MET A 1 22.98 15.49 20.74
C MET A 1 22.68 15.12 19.31
N ALA A 2 21.56 15.58 18.74
CA ALA A 2 21.18 15.24 17.38
C ALA A 2 22.19 15.82 16.37
N THR A 3 22.59 15.06 15.36
CA THR A 3 23.49 15.57 14.33
C THR A 3 22.69 16.41 13.34
N HIS A 4 23.17 17.62 13.03
CA HIS A 4 22.57 18.42 11.95
C HIS A 4 23.16 17.91 10.63
N VAL A 5 22.31 17.42 9.72
CA VAL A 5 22.76 16.83 8.45
C VAL A 5 21.98 17.46 7.32
N LEU A 6 22.62 18.35 6.57
CA LEU A 6 22.10 19.11 5.42
C LEU A 6 20.94 20.07 5.74
N ASP A 7 19.93 19.63 6.48
CA ASP A 7 18.77 20.40 6.90
C ASP A 7 18.31 19.97 8.31
N PRO A 8 17.53 20.82 9.02
CA PRO A 8 17.18 20.57 10.41
C PRO A 8 15.97 19.63 10.60
N TYR A 9 15.40 19.12 9.51
CA TYR A 9 14.25 18.20 9.47
C TYR A 9 14.60 16.81 8.89
N TYR A 10 15.86 16.60 8.48
CA TYR A 10 16.35 15.41 7.77
C TYR A 10 15.70 15.14 6.41
N LEU A 11 15.07 16.13 5.80
CA LEU A 11 14.37 15.98 4.52
C LEU A 11 15.33 15.72 3.36
N ALA A 12 16.43 16.47 3.28
CA ALA A 12 17.42 16.37 2.21
C ALA A 12 18.22 15.06 2.30
N ILE A 13 18.69 14.71 3.50
CA ILE A 13 19.45 13.45 3.68
C ILE A 13 18.60 12.22 3.38
N THR A 14 17.34 12.19 3.84
CA THR A 14 16.45 11.07 3.54
C THR A 14 16.09 11.00 2.07
N LEU A 15 15.93 12.14 1.38
CA LEU A 15 15.71 12.15 -0.07
C LEU A 15 16.93 11.59 -0.82
N LEU A 16 18.13 12.06 -0.50
CA LEU A 16 19.37 11.61 -1.16
C LEU A 16 19.62 10.11 -0.94
N VAL A 17 19.41 9.61 0.28
CA VAL A 17 19.51 8.18 0.59
C VAL A 17 18.46 7.40 -0.18
N THR A 18 17.22 7.88 -0.26
CA THR A 18 16.14 7.24 -1.02
C THR A 18 16.49 7.17 -2.51
N VAL A 19 16.95 8.28 -3.09
CA VAL A 19 17.37 8.37 -4.49
C VAL A 19 18.52 7.39 -4.76
N GLY A 20 19.57 7.42 -3.96
CA GLY A 20 20.71 6.52 -4.12
C GLY A 20 20.30 5.05 -4.00
N TYR A 21 19.49 4.72 -2.99
CA TYR A 21 19.02 3.35 -2.76
C TYR A 21 18.14 2.84 -3.90
N GLN A 22 17.12 3.60 -4.31
CA GLN A 22 16.23 3.19 -5.39
C GLN A 22 16.93 3.16 -6.76
N LEU A 23 17.81 4.12 -7.07
CA LEU A 23 18.56 4.10 -8.32
C LEU A 23 19.59 2.96 -8.36
N SER A 24 20.15 2.56 -7.22
CA SER A 24 20.97 1.34 -7.15
C SER A 24 20.15 0.08 -7.44
N GLY A 25 18.93 0.01 -6.90
CA GLY A 25 17.96 -1.05 -7.21
C GLY A 25 17.58 -1.08 -8.69
N PHE A 26 17.34 0.09 -9.29
CA PHE A 26 17.07 0.25 -10.72
C PHE A 26 18.23 -0.27 -11.57
N ALA A 27 19.46 0.13 -11.25
CA ALA A 27 20.64 -0.32 -11.98
C ALA A 27 20.77 -1.85 -11.94
N ILE A 28 20.61 -2.47 -10.76
CA ILE A 28 20.63 -3.93 -10.62
C ILE A 28 19.49 -4.58 -11.41
N ALA A 29 18.25 -4.10 -11.25
CA ALA A 29 17.08 -4.68 -11.90
C ALA A 29 17.13 -4.57 -13.43
N TRP A 30 17.64 -3.44 -13.95
CA TRP A 30 17.84 -3.21 -15.37
C TRP A 30 18.93 -4.11 -15.96
N THR A 31 20.11 -4.16 -15.31
CA THR A 31 21.26 -4.93 -15.79
C THR A 31 21.02 -6.44 -15.71
N PHE A 32 20.48 -6.93 -14.60
CA PHE A 32 20.28 -8.36 -14.36
C PHE A 32 18.90 -8.87 -14.73
N LYS A 33 18.01 -8.00 -15.24
CA LYS A 33 16.62 -8.36 -15.58
C LYS A 33 15.91 -9.02 -14.38
N PHE A 34 16.23 -8.54 -13.17
CA PHE A 34 15.87 -9.19 -11.92
C PHE A 34 14.68 -8.51 -11.26
N ASP A 35 13.47 -8.88 -11.69
CA ASP A 35 12.19 -8.29 -11.27
C ASP A 35 11.83 -8.60 -9.80
N LYS A 36 12.69 -9.35 -9.10
CA LYS A 36 12.49 -9.78 -7.72
C LYS A 36 12.93 -8.73 -6.69
N VAL A 37 13.75 -7.76 -7.10
CA VAL A 37 14.34 -6.74 -6.22
C VAL A 37 13.49 -5.48 -6.11
N THR A 38 12.70 -5.15 -7.14
CA THR A 38 11.88 -3.92 -7.22
C THR A 38 10.96 -3.74 -6.01
N ASP A 39 10.22 -4.79 -5.67
CA ASP A 39 9.27 -4.77 -4.56
C ASP A 39 9.98 -4.80 -3.19
N PHE A 40 11.14 -5.48 -3.11
CA PHE A 40 11.95 -5.55 -1.89
C PHE A 40 12.58 -4.20 -1.56
N THR A 41 13.13 -3.49 -2.55
CA THR A 41 13.75 -2.17 -2.37
C THR A 41 12.76 -1.09 -1.94
N GLY A 42 11.47 -1.27 -2.22
CA GLY A 42 10.43 -0.42 -1.66
C GLY A 42 10.37 -0.54 -0.14
N GLY A 43 10.04 -1.75 0.35
CA GLY A 43 9.84 -2.01 1.78
C GLY A 43 11.10 -1.87 2.64
N SER A 44 12.26 -2.29 2.14
CA SER A 44 13.53 -2.15 2.87
C SER A 44 13.98 -0.69 3.02
N ASN A 45 13.62 0.18 2.08
CA ASN A 45 13.99 1.60 2.16
C ASN A 45 13.27 2.31 3.32
N PHE A 46 11.98 2.00 3.55
CA PHE A 46 11.26 2.47 4.76
C PHE A 46 11.98 2.09 6.05
N PHE A 47 12.47 0.83 6.13
CA PHE A 47 13.25 0.37 7.26
C PHE A 47 14.55 1.17 7.41
N VAL A 48 15.29 1.36 6.31
CA VAL A 48 16.56 2.11 6.30
C VAL A 48 16.35 3.55 6.73
N LEU A 49 15.35 4.27 6.20
CA LEU A 49 15.09 5.66 6.58
C LEU A 49 14.69 5.80 8.04
N SER A 50 13.86 4.88 8.54
CA SER A 50 13.43 4.89 9.94
C SER A 50 14.58 4.66 10.91
N LEU A 51 15.46 3.70 10.61
CA LEU A 51 16.66 3.44 11.39
C LEU A 51 17.67 4.60 11.28
N LEU A 52 17.94 5.07 10.07
CA LEU A 52 18.87 6.17 9.79
C LEU A 52 18.47 7.43 10.57
N THR A 53 17.23 7.87 10.45
CA THR A 53 16.76 9.10 11.10
C THR A 53 16.79 8.99 12.62
N LEU A 54 16.47 7.82 13.19
CA LEU A 54 16.58 7.56 14.63
C LEU A 54 18.03 7.66 15.11
N LEU A 55 18.98 7.07 14.37
CA LEU A 55 20.40 7.09 14.72
C LEU A 55 21.03 8.48 14.54
N LEU A 56 20.71 9.20 13.46
CA LEU A 56 21.16 10.57 13.25
C LEU A 56 20.60 11.53 14.32
N GLY A 57 19.32 11.36 14.64
CA GLY A 57 18.61 12.13 15.66
C GLY A 57 19.19 11.96 17.05
N ASN A 58 19.81 10.81 17.35
CA ASN A 58 20.46 10.51 18.63
C ASN A 58 19.61 10.94 19.85
N THR A 59 18.29 10.80 19.70
CA THR A 59 17.24 11.19 20.64
C THR A 59 16.31 10.00 20.81
N PHE A 60 16.65 9.14 21.77
CA PHE A 60 15.99 7.86 22.00
C PHE A 60 14.79 7.99 22.95
N HIS A 61 13.93 8.98 22.72
CA HIS A 61 12.68 9.09 23.45
C HIS A 61 11.74 7.94 23.05
N THR A 62 10.87 7.53 23.98
CA THR A 62 9.95 6.41 23.78
C THR A 62 9.14 6.55 22.49
N ARG A 63 8.65 7.75 22.18
CA ARG A 63 7.87 8.02 20.97
C ARG A 63 8.66 7.80 19.69
N ASN A 64 9.90 8.27 19.63
CA ASN A 64 10.79 8.11 18.49
C ASN A 64 11.10 6.63 18.24
N ILE A 65 11.43 5.90 19.31
CA ILE A 65 11.68 4.45 19.24
C ILE A 65 10.43 3.72 18.75
N VAL A 66 9.26 3.97 19.37
CA VAL A 66 8.02 3.30 19.00
C VAL A 66 7.66 3.60 17.55
N ALA A 67 7.61 4.87 17.14
CA ALA A 67 7.29 5.24 15.76
C ALA A 67 8.25 4.59 14.76
N SER A 68 9.55 4.60 15.05
CA SER A 68 10.54 3.96 14.18
C SER A 68 10.37 2.44 14.12
N VAL A 69 10.18 1.78 15.26
CA VAL A 69 9.96 0.33 15.31
C VAL A 69 8.70 -0.06 14.55
N LEU A 70 7.60 0.68 14.69
CA LEU A 70 6.37 0.41 13.94
C LEU A 70 6.59 0.51 12.42
N VAL A 71 7.30 1.54 11.95
CA VAL A 71 7.65 1.66 10.51
C VAL A 71 8.59 0.55 10.07
N MET A 72 9.60 0.19 10.86
CA MET A 72 10.53 -0.90 10.57
C MET A 72 9.82 -2.25 10.50
N VAL A 73 8.92 -2.55 11.44
CA VAL A 73 8.11 -3.78 11.46
C VAL A 73 7.20 -3.84 10.24
N TRP A 74 6.54 -2.73 9.88
CA TRP A 74 5.72 -2.66 8.68
C TRP A 74 6.55 -2.85 7.40
N GLY A 75 7.69 -2.17 7.29
CA GLY A 75 8.59 -2.27 6.13
C GLY A 75 9.18 -3.67 5.97
N ALA A 76 9.61 -4.30 7.08
CA ALA A 76 10.11 -5.67 7.09
C ALA A 76 9.02 -6.67 6.69
N ARG A 77 7.78 -6.48 7.15
CA ARG A 77 6.63 -7.31 6.76
C ARG A 77 6.40 -7.27 5.26
N ILE A 78 6.29 -6.08 4.67
CA ILE A 78 6.03 -5.92 3.23
C ILE A 78 7.19 -6.47 2.41
N ALA A 79 8.43 -6.08 2.72
CA ALA A 79 9.60 -6.58 2.02
C ALA A 79 9.71 -8.12 2.11
N GLY A 80 9.50 -8.67 3.30
CA GLY A 80 9.57 -10.11 3.55
C GLY A 80 8.46 -10.89 2.86
N PHE A 81 7.21 -10.41 2.90
CA PHE A 81 6.07 -11.05 2.24
C PHE A 81 6.21 -11.04 0.72
N LEU A 82 6.62 -9.91 0.14
CA LEU A 82 6.84 -9.79 -1.31
C LEU A 82 7.99 -10.67 -1.76
N LEU A 83 9.11 -10.68 -1.02
CA LEU A 83 10.24 -11.57 -1.30
C LEU A 83 9.81 -13.05 -1.26
N PHE A 84 9.09 -13.45 -0.20
CA PHE A 84 8.55 -14.80 -0.07
C PHE A 84 7.66 -15.18 -1.26
N ARG A 85 6.73 -14.30 -1.65
CA ARG A 85 5.80 -14.52 -2.76
C ARG A 85 6.54 -14.70 -4.07
N VAL A 86 7.50 -13.82 -4.35
CA VAL A 86 8.28 -13.87 -5.59
C VAL A 86 9.15 -15.14 -5.66
N LEU A 87 9.76 -15.55 -4.54
CA LEU A 87 10.52 -16.81 -4.47
C LEU A 87 9.64 -18.04 -4.72
N LYS A 88 8.36 -17.99 -4.34
CA LYS A 88 7.40 -19.09 -4.56
C LYS A 88 6.74 -19.08 -5.93
N THR A 89 6.42 -17.92 -6.49
CA THR A 89 5.71 -17.79 -7.78
C THR A 89 6.64 -17.70 -8.98
N GLY A 90 7.93 -17.40 -8.76
CA GLY A 90 8.99 -17.45 -9.78
C GLY A 90 9.08 -16.20 -10.67
N LYS A 91 7.94 -15.61 -11.07
CA LYS A 91 7.87 -14.43 -11.94
C LYS A 91 6.73 -13.48 -11.52
N ASP A 92 6.94 -12.18 -11.70
CA ASP A 92 5.90 -11.16 -11.54
C ASP A 92 5.54 -10.59 -12.92
N SER A 93 4.33 -10.90 -13.40
CA SER A 93 3.87 -10.51 -14.75
C SER A 93 3.67 -9.01 -14.91
N ARG A 94 3.63 -8.22 -13.83
CA ARG A 94 3.42 -6.76 -13.89
C ARG A 94 4.57 -6.02 -14.57
N PHE A 95 5.78 -6.57 -14.49
CA PHE A 95 6.98 -5.92 -15.01
C PHE A 95 7.32 -6.36 -16.44
N ASP A 96 6.62 -7.35 -17.00
CA ASP A 96 6.94 -7.92 -18.31
C ASP A 96 6.86 -6.89 -19.46
N GLU A 97 5.88 -5.98 -19.41
CA GLU A 97 5.73 -4.91 -20.42
C GLU A 97 6.51 -3.64 -20.10
N ILE A 98 6.79 -3.35 -18.83
CA ILE A 98 7.43 -2.10 -18.42
C ILE A 98 8.95 -2.20 -18.60
N ARG A 99 9.52 -3.38 -18.34
CA ARG A 99 10.97 -3.65 -18.41
C ARG A 99 11.58 -3.50 -19.80
N SER A 100 10.79 -3.62 -20.86
CA SER A 100 11.27 -3.50 -22.24
C SER A 100 11.50 -2.04 -22.63
N HIS A 101 11.00 -1.10 -21.83
CA HIS A 101 11.06 0.34 -22.09
C HIS A 101 11.78 1.07 -20.96
N PHE A 102 13.05 1.45 -21.21
CA PHE A 102 13.92 2.11 -20.24
C PHE A 102 13.24 3.27 -19.50
N PHE A 103 12.65 4.23 -20.23
CA PHE A 103 12.03 5.41 -19.62
C PHE A 103 10.76 5.09 -18.81
N LYS A 104 9.96 4.09 -19.22
CA LYS A 104 8.79 3.65 -18.44
C LYS A 104 9.24 2.98 -17.14
N PHE A 105 10.29 2.15 -17.22
CA PHE A 105 10.87 1.51 -16.03
C PHE A 105 11.49 2.55 -15.10
N LEU A 106 12.28 3.50 -15.60
CA LEU A 106 12.83 4.59 -14.80
C LEU A 106 11.72 5.42 -14.13
N GLY A 107 10.64 5.72 -14.85
CA GLY A 107 9.47 6.42 -14.31
C GLY A 107 8.85 5.70 -13.11
N PHE A 108 8.76 4.36 -13.15
CA PHE A 108 8.31 3.55 -12.01
C PHE A 108 9.21 3.73 -10.78
N TRP A 109 10.53 3.70 -10.96
CA TRP A 109 11.48 3.89 -9.84
C TRP A 109 11.45 5.31 -9.29
N ILE A 110 11.24 6.33 -10.12
CA ILE A 110 11.04 7.71 -9.66
C ILE A 110 9.76 7.81 -8.82
N ALA A 111 8.66 7.19 -9.26
CA ALA A 111 7.43 7.12 -8.46
C ALA A 111 7.66 6.40 -7.12
N GLN A 112 8.47 5.35 -7.11
CA GLN A 112 8.87 4.62 -5.90
C GLN A 112 9.73 5.48 -4.96
N ILE A 113 10.64 6.31 -5.47
CA ILE A 113 11.39 7.30 -4.68
C ILE A 113 10.44 8.28 -3.99
N LEU A 114 9.55 8.90 -4.77
CA LEU A 114 8.59 9.87 -4.24
C LEU A 114 7.66 9.22 -3.20
N TRP A 115 7.19 8.00 -3.47
CA TRP A 115 6.36 7.25 -2.54
C TRP A 115 7.05 7.00 -1.21
N VAL A 116 8.24 6.39 -1.21
CA VAL A 116 8.95 6.08 0.04
C VAL A 116 9.24 7.36 0.83
N TRP A 117 9.68 8.41 0.13
CA TRP A 117 10.06 9.66 0.79
C TRP A 117 8.85 10.39 1.40
N ILE A 118 7.76 10.57 0.64
CA ILE A 118 6.54 11.25 1.12
C ILE A 118 5.91 10.47 2.27
N VAL A 119 5.83 9.15 2.15
CA VAL A 119 5.15 8.32 3.14
C VAL A 119 5.99 8.21 4.44
N SER A 120 7.31 8.32 4.36
CA SER A 120 8.21 8.33 5.54
C SER A 120 8.25 9.66 6.29
N LEU A 121 7.65 10.74 5.76
CA LEU A 121 7.72 12.09 6.36
C LEU A 121 7.40 12.14 7.87
N PRO A 122 6.36 11.44 8.41
CA PRO A 122 6.04 11.54 9.83
C PRO A 122 7.18 11.09 10.74
N VAL A 123 7.85 9.98 10.41
CA VAL A 123 8.95 9.44 11.25
C VAL A 123 10.23 10.24 11.02
N THR A 124 10.50 10.67 9.79
CA THR A 124 11.64 11.53 9.45
C THR A 124 11.60 12.84 10.23
N ILE A 125 10.44 13.52 10.19
CA ILE A 125 10.25 14.80 10.87
C ILE A 125 10.23 14.62 12.38
N LEU A 126 9.61 13.57 12.91
CA LEU A 126 9.64 13.27 14.34
C LEU A 126 11.09 13.12 14.84
N ASN A 127 11.90 12.31 14.16
CA ASN A 127 13.29 12.05 14.56
C ASN A 127 14.24 13.23 14.35
N SER A 128 13.77 14.32 13.74
CA SER A 128 14.62 15.47 13.44
C SER A 128 14.98 16.32 14.67
N PRO A 129 16.12 17.04 14.63
CA PRO A 129 16.55 17.90 15.73
C PRO A 129 15.52 18.98 16.09
N LYS A 130 14.79 19.53 15.11
CA LYS A 130 13.82 20.60 15.36
C LYS A 130 12.56 20.15 16.09
N VAL A 131 12.31 18.85 16.14
CA VAL A 131 11.13 18.28 16.78
C VAL A 131 11.50 17.59 18.09
N SER A 132 12.55 16.77 18.10
CA SER A 132 12.86 15.91 19.25
C SER A 132 14.07 16.34 20.08
N ASP A 133 14.99 17.17 19.56
CA ASP A 133 16.15 17.62 20.34
C ASP A 133 15.78 18.84 21.19
N THR A 134 15.68 18.64 22.50
CA THR A 134 15.30 19.68 23.48
C THR A 134 16.28 20.84 23.53
N LEU A 135 17.54 20.64 23.15
CA LEU A 135 18.55 21.71 23.10
C LEU A 135 18.40 22.58 21.85
N ARG A 136 17.59 22.17 20.86
CA ARG A 136 17.44 22.82 19.55
C ARG A 136 16.02 23.27 19.24
N GLY A 137 15.20 23.42 20.28
CA GLY A 137 13.81 23.88 20.20
C GLY A 137 12.80 22.76 19.93
N GLY A 138 13.23 21.50 20.03
CA GLY A 138 12.36 20.33 20.09
C GLY A 138 11.75 20.14 21.47
N ASN A 139 10.79 19.23 21.57
CA ASN A 139 10.09 18.92 22.80
C ASN A 139 9.70 17.44 22.85
N ASN A 140 9.86 16.82 24.02
CA ASN A 140 9.41 15.47 24.29
C ASN A 140 8.33 15.49 25.38
N PRO A 141 7.05 15.74 25.02
CA PRO A 141 5.97 15.58 25.99
C PRO A 141 5.86 14.13 26.44
N ALA A 142 5.39 13.94 27.68
CA ALA A 142 5.22 12.62 28.29
C ALA A 142 4.53 11.65 27.33
N PHE A 143 5.06 10.43 27.24
CA PHE A 143 4.50 9.39 26.39
C PHE A 143 3.19 8.87 26.98
N GLY A 144 2.27 8.43 26.11
CA GLY A 144 0.94 7.98 26.51
C GLY A 144 -0.12 9.08 26.41
N THR A 145 0.11 10.10 25.59
CA THR A 145 -0.95 11.05 25.23
C THR A 145 -2.07 10.30 24.50
N GLY A 146 -3.27 10.89 24.42
CA GLY A 146 -4.37 10.31 23.63
C GLY A 146 -3.99 10.05 22.17
N ARG A 147 -3.07 10.85 21.59
CA ARG A 147 -2.54 10.66 20.23
C ARG A 147 -1.55 9.51 20.14
N ASP A 148 -0.71 9.31 21.15
CA ASP A 148 0.19 8.16 21.20
C ASP A 148 -0.64 6.86 21.24
N ILE A 149 -1.67 6.81 22.08
CA ILE A 149 -2.58 5.65 22.18
C ILE A 149 -3.35 5.45 20.88
N ALA A 150 -3.99 6.49 20.35
CA ALA A 150 -4.75 6.39 19.11
C ALA A 150 -3.86 5.96 17.93
N GLY A 151 -2.65 6.52 17.81
CA GLY A 151 -1.71 6.18 16.75
C GLY A 151 -1.27 4.72 16.80
N ILE A 152 -0.93 4.21 17.99
CA ILE A 152 -0.54 2.80 18.19
C ILE A 152 -1.72 1.86 17.91
N VAL A 153 -2.92 2.19 18.37
CA VAL A 153 -4.13 1.38 18.14
C VAL A 153 -4.48 1.33 16.66
N LEU A 154 -4.51 2.48 15.97
CA LEU A 154 -4.77 2.55 14.54
C LEU A 154 -3.74 1.73 13.75
N TRP A 155 -2.46 1.87 14.09
CA TRP A 155 -1.41 1.10 13.44
C TRP A 155 -1.54 -0.40 13.71
N GLY A 156 -1.81 -0.79 14.96
CA GLY A 156 -1.97 -2.20 15.33
C GLY A 156 -3.14 -2.86 14.61
N VAL A 157 -4.30 -2.20 14.56
CA VAL A 157 -5.47 -2.66 13.81
C VAL A 157 -5.15 -2.76 12.31
N GLY A 158 -4.47 -1.76 11.76
CA GLY A 158 -4.06 -1.75 10.36
C GLY A 158 -3.16 -2.92 10.00
N TRP A 159 -2.06 -3.08 10.75
CA TRP A 159 -1.06 -4.12 10.56
C TRP A 159 -1.63 -5.53 10.74
N LEU A 160 -2.51 -5.73 11.73
CA LEU A 160 -3.22 -7.00 11.93
C LEU A 160 -4.15 -7.30 10.76
N THR A 161 -4.92 -6.32 10.29
CA THR A 161 -5.83 -6.49 9.14
C THR A 161 -5.04 -6.92 7.90
N GLU A 162 -3.93 -6.23 7.63
CA GLU A 162 -3.06 -6.52 6.49
C GLU A 162 -2.47 -7.94 6.56
N THR A 163 -1.96 -8.31 7.73
CA THR A 163 -1.33 -9.61 7.98
C THR A 163 -2.31 -10.77 7.89
N ILE A 164 -3.48 -10.62 8.51
CA ILE A 164 -4.53 -11.65 8.49
C ILE A 164 -5.08 -11.81 7.08
N ALA A 165 -5.33 -10.70 6.37
CA ALA A 165 -5.86 -10.75 5.01
C ALA A 165 -4.92 -11.45 4.04
N ASP A 166 -3.62 -11.14 4.07
CA ASP A 166 -2.65 -11.79 3.20
C ASP A 166 -2.50 -13.28 3.52
N ALA A 167 -2.46 -13.64 4.80
CA ALA A 167 -2.42 -15.04 5.22
C ALA A 167 -3.67 -15.81 4.76
N GLN A 168 -4.86 -15.21 4.88
CA GLN A 168 -6.12 -15.78 4.39
C GLN A 168 -6.09 -15.99 2.88
N LYS A 169 -5.66 -14.98 2.11
CA LYS A 169 -5.57 -15.06 0.64
C LYS A 169 -4.56 -16.10 0.19
N TYR A 170 -3.41 -16.17 0.86
CA TYR A 170 -2.38 -17.17 0.57
C TYR A 170 -2.91 -18.58 0.82
N ARG A 171 -3.49 -18.85 1.99
CA ARG A 171 -4.07 -20.16 2.35
C ARG A 171 -5.20 -20.56 1.41
N PHE A 172 -6.10 -19.62 1.09
CA PHE A 172 -7.19 -19.86 0.14
C PHE A 172 -6.65 -20.23 -1.24
N LYS A 173 -5.62 -19.56 -1.76
CA LYS A 173 -5.04 -19.93 -3.06
C LYS A 173 -4.28 -21.26 -3.01
N ALA A 174 -3.61 -21.56 -1.89
CA ALA A 174 -2.86 -22.80 -1.71
C ALA A 174 -3.77 -24.05 -1.69
N SER A 175 -5.03 -23.92 -1.25
CA SER A 175 -6.02 -25.02 -1.26
C SER A 175 -6.63 -25.32 -2.63
N LYS A 176 -6.18 -24.64 -3.71
CA LYS A 176 -6.68 -24.80 -5.09
C LYS A 176 -8.22 -24.75 -5.22
N PRO A 177 -8.85 -23.66 -4.78
CA PRO A 177 -10.29 -23.50 -4.83
C PRO A 177 -10.76 -23.43 -6.30
N PRO A 178 -12.07 -23.69 -6.54
CA PRO A 178 -12.66 -23.56 -7.87
C PRO A 178 -12.35 -22.20 -8.52
N LYS A 179 -12.05 -22.20 -9.82
CA LYS A 179 -11.58 -21.00 -10.55
C LYS A 179 -12.65 -19.91 -10.66
N ASP A 180 -13.91 -20.28 -10.49
CA ASP A 180 -15.14 -19.48 -10.53
C ASP A 180 -15.49 -18.83 -9.19
N GLN A 181 -14.66 -18.99 -8.14
CA GLN A 181 -14.90 -18.38 -6.83
C GLN A 181 -13.87 -17.30 -6.48
N PRO A 182 -14.31 -16.09 -6.11
CA PRO A 182 -13.40 -15.09 -5.54
C PRO A 182 -12.96 -15.53 -4.14
N THR A 183 -11.83 -14.98 -3.67
CA THR A 183 -11.45 -15.11 -2.26
C THR A 183 -12.51 -14.40 -1.42
N ASN A 184 -13.31 -15.16 -0.70
CA ASN A 184 -14.46 -14.69 0.07
C ASN A 184 -14.44 -15.20 1.52
N VAL A 185 -13.25 -15.47 2.06
CA VAL A 185 -13.05 -16.03 3.40
C VAL A 185 -12.53 -14.98 4.38
N GLY A 186 -13.03 -15.02 5.62
CA GLY A 186 -12.57 -14.13 6.69
C GLY A 186 -12.77 -12.65 6.35
N LEU A 187 -11.68 -11.86 6.39
CA LEU A 187 -11.73 -10.42 6.08
C LEU A 187 -12.14 -10.16 4.62
N TRP A 188 -11.83 -11.08 3.71
CA TRP A 188 -12.24 -10.98 2.31
C TRP A 188 -13.75 -11.15 2.10
N ALA A 189 -14.46 -11.70 3.09
CA ALA A 189 -15.93 -11.72 3.06
C ALA A 189 -16.55 -10.36 3.40
N TRP A 190 -15.80 -9.47 4.07
CA TRP A 190 -16.28 -8.18 4.59
C TRP A 190 -15.71 -6.99 3.82
N CYS A 191 -14.55 -7.17 3.20
CA CYS A 191 -13.83 -6.15 2.45
C CYS A 191 -13.19 -6.77 1.20
N ARG A 192 -13.28 -6.09 0.06
CA ARG A 192 -12.65 -6.51 -1.20
C ARG A 192 -11.14 -6.23 -1.21
N HIS A 193 -10.68 -5.23 -0.47
CA HIS A 193 -9.27 -4.84 -0.39
C HIS A 193 -8.78 -4.63 1.06
N PRO A 194 -8.86 -5.66 1.95
CA PRO A 194 -8.52 -5.50 3.35
C PRO A 194 -7.04 -5.11 3.61
N PRO A 195 -6.05 -5.57 2.82
CA PRO A 195 -4.68 -5.09 2.98
C PRO A 195 -4.53 -3.57 2.76
N TYR A 196 -5.25 -3.00 1.79
CA TYR A 196 -5.17 -1.57 1.51
C TYR A 196 -5.77 -0.73 2.64
N PHE A 197 -6.87 -1.19 3.23
CA PHE A 197 -7.41 -0.58 4.44
C PHE A 197 -6.42 -0.64 5.60
N GLY A 198 -5.77 -1.79 5.78
CA GLY A 198 -4.73 -1.97 6.79
C GLY A 198 -3.57 -0.99 6.62
N GLU A 199 -3.05 -0.86 5.40
CA GLU A 199 -1.96 0.05 5.07
C GLU A 199 -2.34 1.52 5.31
N ILE A 200 -3.54 1.94 4.89
CA ILE A 200 -4.04 3.31 5.16
C ILE A 200 -4.08 3.57 6.67
N LEU A 201 -4.62 2.65 7.46
CA LEU A 201 -4.67 2.78 8.93
C LEU A 201 -3.29 2.85 9.57
N CYS A 202 -2.32 2.06 9.09
CA CYS A 202 -0.94 2.12 9.55
C CYS A 202 -0.38 3.54 9.44
N TRP A 203 -0.51 4.16 8.26
CA TRP A 203 0.07 5.49 8.03
C TRP A 203 -0.69 6.61 8.73
N TRP A 204 -2.02 6.51 8.87
CA TRP A 204 -2.78 7.41 9.74
C TRP A 204 -2.35 7.27 11.20
N GLY A 205 -2.08 6.04 11.65
CA GLY A 205 -1.59 5.74 12.98
C GLY A 205 -0.21 6.34 13.26
N ILE A 206 0.75 6.13 12.35
CA ILE A 206 2.09 6.72 12.46
C ILE A 206 2.03 8.24 12.49
N TRP A 207 1.29 8.88 11.59
CA TRP A 207 1.15 10.34 11.59
C TRP A 207 0.56 10.85 12.90
N THR A 208 -0.51 10.22 13.38
CA THR A 208 -1.17 10.58 14.65
C THR A 208 -0.20 10.48 15.83
N LEU A 209 0.55 9.37 15.92
CA LEU A 209 1.59 9.16 16.95
C LEU A 209 2.66 10.25 16.91
N CYS A 210 3.10 10.63 15.71
CA CYS A 210 4.14 11.64 15.54
C CYS A 210 3.70 13.06 15.92
N LEU A 211 2.40 13.39 15.98
CA LEU A 211 1.89 14.74 16.26
C LEU A 211 1.97 15.21 17.72
N SER A 212 2.26 14.31 18.66
CA SER A 212 2.27 14.63 20.10
C SER A 212 3.18 15.83 20.46
N PRO A 213 4.42 15.99 19.93
CA PRO A 213 5.25 17.18 20.19
C PRO A 213 4.58 18.51 19.81
N SER A 214 3.80 18.55 18.71
CA SER A 214 3.08 19.75 18.26
C SER A 214 1.88 20.13 19.12
N THR A 215 1.22 19.14 19.71
CA THR A 215 -0.14 19.27 20.27
C THR A 215 -0.15 19.21 21.78
N ASN A 216 0.76 18.45 22.37
CA ASN A 216 0.93 18.28 23.81
C ASN A 216 2.27 18.87 24.30
N GLY A 217 3.10 19.40 23.39
CA GLY A 217 4.36 20.05 23.68
C GLY A 217 4.43 21.47 23.14
N HIS A 218 5.55 22.11 23.40
CA HIS A 218 5.92 23.43 22.91
C HIS A 218 7.13 23.30 21.98
N ILE A 219 6.88 23.30 20.68
CA ILE A 219 7.89 23.36 19.63
C ILE A 219 7.73 24.62 18.80
N THR A 220 8.75 24.98 18.03
CA THR A 220 8.71 26.16 17.15
C THR A 220 7.57 26.09 16.12
N SER A 221 7.10 27.25 15.66
CA SER A 221 6.04 27.33 14.63
C SER A 221 6.39 26.56 13.36
N GLY A 222 7.65 26.65 12.91
CA GLY A 222 8.13 25.88 11.74
C GLY A 222 8.08 24.37 11.95
N ALA A 223 8.50 23.89 13.13
CA ALA A 223 8.46 22.45 13.44
C ALA A 223 7.02 21.94 13.53
N ARG A 224 6.10 22.74 14.09
CA ARG A 224 4.67 22.44 14.11
C ARG A 224 4.10 22.31 12.70
N SER A 225 4.40 23.28 11.82
CA SER A 225 3.96 23.23 10.42
C SER A 225 4.51 22.00 9.69
N ALA A 226 5.76 21.60 9.94
CA ALA A 226 6.35 20.39 9.37
C ALA A 226 5.61 19.12 9.82
N GLN A 227 5.29 18.98 11.11
CA GLN A 227 4.56 17.82 11.62
C GLN A 227 3.13 17.74 11.05
N TYR A 228 2.44 18.86 10.90
CA TYR A 228 1.13 18.87 10.23
C TYR A 228 1.25 18.57 8.74
N ALA A 229 2.26 19.11 8.04
CA ALA A 229 2.51 18.81 6.63
C ALA A 229 2.81 17.32 6.39
N ALA A 230 3.31 16.60 7.40
CA ALA A 230 3.48 15.14 7.33
C ALA A 230 2.16 14.36 7.13
N ILE A 231 0.98 15.00 7.23
CA ILE A 231 -0.31 14.42 6.83
C ILE A 231 -0.32 13.99 5.36
N LEU A 232 0.58 14.57 4.55
CA LEU A 232 0.82 14.12 3.18
C LEU A 232 1.14 12.63 3.10
N SER A 233 1.73 12.01 4.14
CA SER A 233 1.99 10.57 4.17
C SER A 233 0.70 9.74 4.06
N PRO A 234 -0.23 9.77 5.04
CA PRO A 234 -1.46 8.99 4.95
C PRO A 234 -2.36 9.43 3.79
N LEU A 235 -2.39 10.72 3.42
CA LEU A 235 -3.18 11.18 2.28
C LEU A 235 -2.63 10.66 0.95
N PHE A 236 -1.31 10.70 0.76
CA PHE A 236 -0.67 10.18 -0.45
C PHE A 236 -0.86 8.66 -0.54
N THR A 237 -0.67 7.93 0.56
CA THR A 237 -0.96 6.48 0.61
C THR A 237 -2.42 6.19 0.25
N SER A 238 -3.37 6.93 0.82
CA SER A 238 -4.80 6.76 0.50
C SER A 238 -5.06 7.05 -0.99
N PHE A 239 -4.47 8.11 -1.53
CA PHE A 239 -4.63 8.51 -2.92
C PHE A 239 -4.10 7.46 -3.89
N ILE A 240 -2.87 6.97 -3.71
CA ILE A 240 -2.29 5.96 -4.61
C ILE A 240 -3.07 4.64 -4.54
N LEU A 241 -3.60 4.28 -3.36
CA LEU A 241 -4.37 3.06 -3.20
C LEU A 241 -5.78 3.17 -3.78
N LEU A 242 -6.42 4.33 -3.66
CA LEU A 242 -7.78 4.54 -4.17
C LEU A 242 -7.80 4.86 -5.66
N PHE A 243 -6.84 5.61 -6.18
CA PHE A 243 -6.92 6.18 -7.53
C PHE A 243 -5.73 5.82 -8.42
N GLY A 244 -4.59 5.46 -7.83
CA GLY A 244 -3.38 5.11 -8.57
C GLY A 244 -3.23 3.61 -8.75
N SER A 245 -2.17 3.07 -8.16
CA SER A 245 -1.71 1.69 -8.35
C SER A 245 -2.42 0.64 -7.47
N GLY A 246 -3.40 1.03 -6.64
CA GLY A 246 -4.07 0.12 -5.70
C GLY A 246 -5.33 -0.59 -6.25
N ILE A 247 -6.51 -0.02 -5.98
CA ILE A 247 -7.82 -0.62 -6.28
C ILE A 247 -8.10 -0.66 -7.79
N PRO A 248 -7.90 0.42 -8.56
CA PRO A 248 -8.23 0.41 -10.00
C PRO A 248 -7.50 -0.69 -10.78
N THR A 249 -6.20 -0.85 -10.52
CA THR A 249 -5.32 -1.84 -11.15
C THR A 249 -5.58 -3.27 -10.68
N ALA A 250 -6.21 -3.46 -9.51
CA ALA A 250 -6.54 -4.77 -8.97
C ALA A 250 -7.96 -5.24 -9.33
N ALA A 251 -8.94 -4.33 -9.28
CA ALA A 251 -10.36 -4.66 -9.44
C ALA A 251 -10.71 -5.04 -10.88
N LYS A 252 -10.27 -4.25 -11.87
CA LYS A 252 -10.61 -4.47 -13.28
C LYS A 252 -10.08 -5.79 -13.84
N PRO A 253 -8.79 -6.16 -13.67
CA PRO A 253 -8.29 -7.45 -14.16
C PRO A 253 -8.97 -8.65 -13.51
N GLN A 254 -9.31 -8.53 -12.22
CA GLN A 254 -10.02 -9.60 -11.51
C GLN A 254 -11.45 -9.77 -12.05
N ALA A 255 -12.15 -8.67 -12.32
CA ALA A 255 -13.46 -8.71 -12.96
C ALA A 255 -13.40 -9.27 -14.38
N LYS A 256 -12.46 -8.79 -15.20
CA LYS A 256 -12.18 -9.30 -16.55
C LYS A 256 -11.98 -10.81 -16.56
N LYS A 257 -11.22 -11.35 -15.59
CA LYS A 257 -11.04 -12.80 -15.44
C LYS A 257 -12.36 -13.54 -15.24
N PHE A 258 -13.24 -13.09 -14.33
CA PHE A 258 -14.52 -13.76 -14.09
C PHE A 258 -15.50 -13.60 -15.26
N PHE A 259 -15.46 -12.46 -15.93
CA PHE A 259 -16.24 -12.21 -17.14
C PHE A 259 -15.84 -13.17 -18.26
N LEU A 260 -14.54 -13.31 -18.55
CA LEU A 260 -14.02 -14.22 -19.56
C LEU A 260 -14.24 -15.70 -19.22
N LEU A 261 -14.21 -16.09 -17.93
CA LEU A 261 -14.56 -17.46 -17.53
C LEU A 261 -15.99 -17.85 -17.92
N THR A 262 -16.89 -16.87 -18.08
CA THR A 262 -18.30 -17.09 -18.40
C THR A 262 -18.60 -16.87 -19.89
N HIS A 263 -18.00 -15.86 -20.53
CA HIS A 263 -18.38 -15.40 -21.87
C HIS A 263 -17.33 -15.66 -22.96
N SER A 264 -16.14 -16.15 -22.62
CA SER A 264 -15.11 -16.47 -23.61
C SER A 264 -15.61 -17.52 -24.61
N PRO A 265 -15.15 -17.52 -25.88
CA PRO A 265 -15.45 -18.59 -26.84
C PRO A 265 -15.08 -20.01 -26.35
N GLN A 266 -14.16 -20.12 -25.40
CA GLN A 266 -13.76 -21.39 -24.75
C GLN A 266 -14.36 -21.56 -23.35
N ALA A 267 -15.35 -20.76 -22.98
CA ALA A 267 -16.00 -20.87 -21.68
C ALA A 267 -16.65 -22.24 -21.54
N LYS A 268 -16.38 -22.90 -20.41
CA LYS A 268 -16.95 -24.20 -20.08
C LYS A 268 -18.27 -24.00 -19.37
N GLU A 269 -19.23 -24.88 -19.60
CA GLU A 269 -20.54 -24.85 -18.93
C GLU A 269 -20.43 -24.87 -17.40
N GLU A 270 -19.40 -25.54 -16.85
CA GLU A 270 -19.10 -25.56 -15.40
C GLU A 270 -18.85 -24.15 -14.80
N HIS A 271 -18.59 -23.14 -15.63
CA HIS A 271 -18.33 -21.76 -15.21
C HIS A 271 -19.42 -20.77 -15.65
N ALA A 272 -20.57 -21.24 -16.12
CA ALA A 272 -21.67 -20.39 -16.61
C ALA A 272 -22.18 -19.38 -15.56
N LEU A 273 -22.03 -19.67 -14.25
CA LEU A 273 -22.44 -18.80 -13.16
C LEU A 273 -21.30 -17.95 -12.57
N ALA A 274 -20.07 -18.08 -13.07
CA ALA A 274 -18.88 -17.44 -12.47
C ALA A 274 -19.03 -15.91 -12.41
N TRP A 275 -19.46 -15.28 -13.50
CA TRP A 275 -19.67 -13.83 -13.56
C TRP A 275 -20.81 -13.37 -12.66
N SER A 276 -21.94 -14.09 -12.65
CA SER A 276 -23.09 -13.79 -11.78
C SER A 276 -22.72 -13.87 -10.30
N ASN A 277 -21.99 -14.92 -9.92
CA ASN A 277 -21.49 -15.11 -8.55
C ASN A 277 -20.53 -13.99 -8.14
N TYR A 278 -19.66 -13.56 -9.07
CA TYR A 278 -18.74 -12.46 -8.82
C TYR A 278 -19.47 -11.12 -8.65
N LYS A 279 -20.47 -10.81 -9.49
CA LYS A 279 -21.33 -9.63 -9.30
C LYS A 279 -22.03 -9.64 -7.93
N GLY A 280 -22.60 -10.78 -7.55
CA GLY A 280 -23.20 -10.96 -6.22
C GLY A 280 -22.20 -10.74 -5.07
N TYR A 281 -20.92 -11.06 -5.27
CA TYR A 281 -19.85 -10.74 -4.33
C TYR A 281 -19.55 -9.23 -4.27
N LEU A 282 -19.47 -8.54 -5.42
CA LEU A 282 -19.26 -7.09 -5.48
C LEU A 282 -20.39 -6.32 -4.77
N ASP A 283 -21.64 -6.75 -4.94
CA ASP A 283 -22.81 -6.05 -4.39
C ASP A 283 -22.92 -6.14 -2.86
N ARG A 284 -22.43 -7.25 -2.29
CA ARG A 284 -22.53 -7.56 -0.86
C ARG A 284 -21.26 -7.24 -0.06
N THR A 285 -20.16 -6.89 -0.71
CA THR A 285 -18.85 -6.73 -0.06
C THR A 285 -18.31 -5.32 -0.27
N SER A 286 -18.01 -4.65 0.84
CA SER A 286 -17.43 -3.31 0.85
C SER A 286 -16.08 -3.26 0.13
N VAL A 287 -15.75 -2.16 -0.54
CA VAL A 287 -14.45 -2.01 -1.24
C VAL A 287 -13.30 -1.99 -0.25
N LEU A 288 -13.36 -1.06 0.71
CA LEU A 288 -12.23 -0.68 1.54
C LEU A 288 -12.53 -0.87 3.03
N ILE A 289 -13.62 -0.29 3.52
CA ILE A 289 -13.95 -0.32 4.95
C ILE A 289 -14.58 -1.69 5.28
N PRO A 290 -13.99 -2.53 6.15
CA PRO A 290 -14.53 -3.84 6.46
C PRO A 290 -15.93 -3.74 7.08
N LEU A 291 -16.93 -4.28 6.38
CA LEU A 291 -18.33 -4.27 6.82
C LEU A 291 -18.97 -5.63 6.58
N PRO A 292 -19.69 -6.19 7.56
CA PRO A 292 -20.46 -7.41 7.37
C PRO A 292 -21.44 -7.29 6.18
N PRO A 293 -21.58 -8.32 5.33
CA PRO A 293 -22.49 -8.29 4.18
C PRO A 293 -23.95 -7.89 4.50
N PRO A 294 -24.56 -8.30 5.63
CA PRO A 294 -25.90 -7.85 6.00
C PRO A 294 -26.02 -6.35 6.22
N LEU A 295 -24.92 -5.67 6.60
CA LEU A 295 -24.89 -4.22 6.77
C LEU A 295 -24.57 -3.50 5.47
N TYR A 296 -23.70 -4.06 4.63
CA TYR A 296 -23.30 -3.41 3.37
C TYR A 296 -24.35 -3.52 2.27
N LYS A 297 -24.91 -4.73 2.06
CA LYS A 297 -25.83 -5.03 0.96
C LYS A 297 -27.02 -4.06 0.87
N PRO A 298 -27.76 -3.75 1.97
CA PRO A 298 -28.94 -2.89 1.90
C PRO A 298 -28.64 -1.40 1.71
N LEU A 299 -27.37 -0.96 1.79
CA LEU A 299 -27.06 0.46 1.71
C LEU A 299 -27.36 1.03 0.31
N PRO A 300 -27.94 2.24 0.23
CA PRO A 300 -28.11 2.97 -1.02
C PRO A 300 -26.77 3.17 -1.75
N GLY A 301 -26.81 3.18 -3.09
CA GLY A 301 -25.63 3.43 -3.91
C GLY A 301 -24.91 4.74 -3.58
N ALA A 302 -25.67 5.80 -3.24
CA ALA A 302 -25.09 7.08 -2.82
C ALA A 302 -24.20 6.95 -1.58
N ILE A 303 -24.61 6.16 -0.57
CA ILE A 303 -23.82 5.92 0.65
C ILE A 303 -22.58 5.09 0.31
N LYS A 304 -22.75 4.04 -0.51
CA LYS A 304 -21.63 3.20 -0.95
C LYS A 304 -20.57 4.03 -1.69
N HIS A 305 -20.99 4.89 -2.60
CA HIS A 305 -20.08 5.67 -3.46
C HIS A 305 -19.40 6.83 -2.72
N THR A 306 -20.04 7.41 -1.70
CA THR A 306 -19.51 8.60 -0.99
C THR A 306 -18.80 8.26 0.30
N ILE A 307 -19.45 7.51 1.20
CA ILE A 307 -18.93 7.22 2.55
C ILE A 307 -18.02 6.01 2.53
N LEU A 308 -18.37 4.98 1.77
CA LEU A 308 -17.62 3.71 1.72
C LEU A 308 -16.61 3.64 0.58
N LEU A 309 -16.48 4.74 -0.17
CA LEU A 309 -15.52 4.92 -1.26
C LEU A 309 -15.67 3.83 -2.35
N ASP A 310 -16.87 3.32 -2.59
CA ASP A 310 -17.15 2.38 -3.69
C ASP A 310 -17.37 3.13 -5.00
N PHE A 311 -16.31 3.74 -5.52
CA PHE A 311 -16.43 4.61 -6.69
C PHE A 311 -16.82 3.82 -7.96
N PRO A 312 -17.63 4.42 -8.87
CA PRO A 312 -18.01 3.78 -10.12
C PRO A 312 -16.84 3.33 -11.00
N MET A 313 -15.70 4.02 -10.93
CA MET A 313 -14.48 3.68 -11.67
C MET A 313 -13.91 2.29 -11.34
N TYR A 314 -14.31 1.68 -10.22
CA TYR A 314 -13.90 0.33 -9.84
C TYR A 314 -14.75 -0.75 -10.46
N ARG A 315 -15.93 -0.39 -10.99
CA ARG A 315 -16.84 -1.34 -11.63
C ARG A 315 -16.35 -1.67 -13.03
N PHE A 316 -16.61 -2.91 -13.40
CA PHE A 316 -16.35 -3.42 -14.74
C PHE A 316 -17.60 -3.21 -15.58
N ASP A 317 -17.46 -2.49 -16.68
CA ASP A 317 -18.52 -2.21 -17.63
C ASP A 317 -18.61 -3.36 -18.65
N GLU A 318 -19.72 -4.08 -18.68
CA GLU A 318 -19.89 -5.23 -19.57
C GLU A 318 -19.94 -4.82 -21.05
N GLU A 319 -20.48 -3.64 -21.37
CA GLU A 319 -20.58 -3.17 -22.75
C GLU A 319 -19.23 -2.69 -23.26
N LYS A 320 -18.50 -1.95 -22.43
CA LYS A 320 -17.21 -1.38 -22.80
C LYS A 320 -16.04 -2.31 -22.47
N ASP A 321 -15.78 -2.55 -21.18
CA ASP A 321 -14.63 -3.35 -20.73
C ASP A 321 -14.81 -4.84 -21.14
N GLY A 322 -16.05 -5.33 -21.21
CA GLY A 322 -16.39 -6.70 -21.62
C GLY A 322 -16.16 -6.96 -23.12
N ALA A 323 -16.57 -6.03 -23.99
CA ALA A 323 -16.32 -6.13 -25.43
C ALA A 323 -14.82 -6.14 -25.74
N GLU A 324 -14.06 -5.21 -25.15
CA GLU A 324 -12.60 -5.14 -25.26
C GLU A 324 -11.94 -6.44 -24.78
N ALA A 325 -12.38 -6.98 -23.64
CA ALA A 325 -11.86 -8.23 -23.11
C ALA A 325 -12.07 -9.44 -24.05
N LEU A 326 -13.22 -9.52 -24.71
CA LEU A 326 -13.52 -10.61 -25.66
C LEU A 326 -12.72 -10.47 -26.95
N GLU A 327 -12.52 -9.24 -27.43
CA GLU A 327 -11.70 -8.97 -28.62
C GLU A 327 -10.24 -9.35 -28.38
N GLU A 328 -9.66 -8.95 -27.24
CA GLU A 328 -8.31 -9.37 -26.82
C GLU A 328 -8.18 -10.89 -26.68
N GLU A 329 -9.19 -11.56 -26.13
CA GLU A 329 -9.16 -13.01 -25.97
C GLU A 329 -9.20 -13.71 -27.34
N ARG A 330 -10.00 -13.21 -28.29
CA ARG A 330 -10.06 -13.72 -29.67
C ARG A 330 -8.75 -13.50 -30.42
N SER A 331 -8.14 -12.32 -30.32
CA SER A 331 -6.86 -12.03 -30.98
C SER A 331 -5.76 -12.93 -30.41
N ARG A 332 -5.69 -13.10 -29.09
CA ARG A 332 -4.74 -14.02 -28.44
C ARG A 332 -4.93 -15.46 -28.91
N MET A 333 -6.18 -15.90 -29.11
CA MET A 333 -6.48 -17.23 -29.65
C MET A 333 -6.03 -17.37 -31.11
N ALA A 334 -6.28 -16.37 -31.96
CA ALA A 334 -5.83 -16.37 -33.35
C ALA A 334 -4.30 -16.43 -33.47
N ASP A 335 -3.58 -15.69 -32.63
CA ASP A 335 -2.11 -15.71 -32.57
C ASP A 335 -1.57 -17.07 -32.07
N SER A 336 -2.29 -17.74 -31.17
CA SER A 336 -1.90 -19.07 -30.69
C SER A 336 -2.18 -20.19 -31.71
N ALA A 337 -3.16 -20.01 -32.60
CA ALA A 337 -3.51 -20.96 -33.64
C ALA A 337 -2.62 -20.84 -34.89
N SER A 338 -1.92 -19.72 -35.06
CA SER A 338 -1.00 -19.45 -36.17
C SER A 338 0.46 -19.83 -35.89
N ARG A 339 0.76 -20.33 -34.68
CA ARG A 339 2.09 -20.82 -34.25
C ARG A 339 2.12 -22.34 -34.16
#